data_AF-A0A925XTM2-F1
#
_entry.id   AF-A0A925XTM2-F1
#
_cell.length_a   1.000
_cell.length_b   1.000
_cell.length_c   1.000
_cell.angle_alpha   90.00
_cell.angle_beta   90.00
_cell.angle_gamma   90.00
#
_symmetry.space_group_name_H-M   'P 1'
#
loop_
_entity.id
_entity.type
_entity.pdbx_description
1 polymer ?
#
loop_
_entity_poly.entity_id
_entity_poly.type
_entity_poly.pdbx_seq_one_letter_code
_entity_poly.pdbx_strand_id
1 'polypeptide(L)'
;MLKLRAIVFALVLISAVLGIQLNTPAQTAGTTQVIEPLGTVDMLTLPKAPVRTKLKVIRKPLPRFEGETKPLATLDSAFEPAATEAVRPRPQVAAGLVKNFEGIEASGLEPPDPHLAVGPSNVLLATNAGLQVFDKNGVALSGVIDPSAFFGVPTAFEIQSDPKALYDAQSGRFYAVWIAFDQQTSAGALFVAVSTTSSAAGSFVRYQINEPGNLPDYPGLGICGDKLILTANDFR
;
A
#
# COMPACT_ATOMS: atom_id res chain seq x y z
N MET A 1 14.36 -23.18 -8.15
CA MET A 1 12.98 -23.44 -7.70
C MET A 1 12.51 -22.22 -6.91
N LEU A 2 11.61 -21.42 -7.48
CA LEU A 2 11.06 -20.22 -6.83
C LEU A 2 10.15 -20.67 -5.66
N LYS A 3 10.55 -20.40 -4.41
CA LYS A 3 9.73 -20.71 -3.24
C LYS A 3 8.97 -19.45 -2.84
N LEU A 4 7.67 -19.40 -3.12
CA LEU A 4 6.82 -18.30 -2.68
C LEU A 4 6.58 -18.44 -1.16
N ARG A 5 7.31 -17.67 -0.36
CA ARG A 5 7.15 -17.61 1.10
C ARG A 5 6.31 -16.37 1.43
N ALA A 6 5.22 -16.55 2.18
CA ALA A 6 4.57 -15.42 2.83
C ALA A 6 5.00 -15.42 4.30
N ILE A 7 5.60 -14.32 4.72
CA ILE A 7 5.94 -14.11 6.12
C ILE A 7 4.80 -13.31 6.72
N VAL A 8 4.12 -13.90 7.70
CA VAL A 8 2.94 -13.30 8.32
C VAL A 8 3.40 -12.45 9.50
N PHE A 9 3.30 -11.14 9.35
CA PHE A 9 3.47 -10.19 10.44
C PHE A 9 2.09 -9.80 10.98
N ALA A 10 1.86 -9.99 12.28
CA ALA A 10 0.70 -9.43 12.95
C ALA A 10 1.09 -8.05 13.51
N LEU A 11 0.81 -6.98 12.77
CA LEU A 11 0.88 -5.63 13.31
C LEU A 11 -0.41 -5.35 14.07
N VAL A 12 -0.45 -5.63 15.37
CA VAL A 12 -1.62 -5.32 16.20
C VAL A 12 -1.64 -3.82 16.49
N LEU A 13 -2.40 -3.06 15.70
CA LEU A 13 -2.75 -1.68 16.01
C LEU A 13 -3.87 -1.67 17.05
N ILE A 14 -3.50 -1.69 18.33
CA ILE A 14 -4.49 -1.58 19.43
C ILE A 14 -4.98 -0.13 19.49
N SER A 15 -6.23 0.09 19.08
CA SER A 15 -7.02 1.23 19.55
C SER A 15 -7.33 0.99 21.03
N ALA A 16 -6.66 1.75 21.90
CA ALA A 16 -6.76 1.59 23.35
C ALA A 16 -8.18 1.89 23.86
N VAL A 17 -8.93 0.85 24.22
CA VAL A 17 -9.96 0.91 25.26
C VAL A 17 -9.82 -0.37 26.10
N LEU A 18 -9.46 -0.15 27.38
CA LEU A 18 -9.25 -1.12 28.47
C LEU A 18 -7.97 -1.98 28.46
N GLY A 19 -6.93 -1.47 29.15
CA GLY A 19 -6.56 -2.07 30.43
C GLY A 19 -5.64 -3.29 30.48
N ILE A 20 -5.00 -3.72 29.38
CA ILE A 20 -3.91 -4.71 29.44
C ILE A 20 -2.62 -4.04 28.96
N GLN A 21 -1.78 -3.65 29.93
CA GLN A 21 -0.43 -3.14 29.69
C GLN A 21 0.46 -4.30 29.22
N LEU A 22 0.58 -4.48 27.91
CA LEU A 22 1.83 -5.02 27.35
C LEU A 22 2.86 -3.90 27.45
N ASN A 23 3.99 -4.15 28.11
CA ASN A 23 5.11 -3.20 28.18
C ASN A 23 5.63 -2.91 26.76
N THR A 24 5.03 -1.95 26.07
CA THR A 24 5.66 -1.30 24.91
C THR A 24 6.53 -0.17 25.45
N PRO A 25 7.86 -0.20 25.25
CA PRO A 25 8.67 0.97 25.52
C PRO A 25 8.12 2.16 24.72
N ALA A 26 8.00 3.30 25.40
CA ALA A 26 7.48 4.54 24.83
C ALA A 26 8.14 4.84 23.48
N GLN A 27 7.32 5.09 22.45
CA GLN A 27 7.75 5.34 21.08
C GLN A 27 8.45 6.70 20.97
N THR A 28 9.76 6.70 20.79
CA THR A 28 10.52 7.91 20.43
C THR A 28 10.49 8.08 18.92
N ALA A 29 10.10 9.28 18.46
CA ALA A 29 10.17 9.64 17.05
C ALA A 29 11.62 9.49 16.55
N GLY A 30 11.82 8.72 15.48
CA GLY A 30 13.12 8.55 14.81
C GLY A 30 13.81 7.21 15.00
N THR A 31 13.35 6.33 15.91
CA THR A 31 13.91 4.98 16.05
C THR A 31 13.16 3.98 15.16
N THR A 32 13.88 3.24 14.33
CA THR A 32 13.34 2.11 13.56
C THR A 32 13.23 0.88 14.46
N GLN A 33 12.04 0.28 14.52
CA GLN A 33 11.78 -0.91 15.33
C GLN A 33 11.93 -2.18 14.51
N VAL A 34 12.79 -3.10 14.93
CA VAL A 34 12.90 -4.41 14.29
C VAL A 34 11.67 -5.26 14.68
N ILE A 35 10.97 -5.79 13.69
CA ILE A 35 9.86 -6.71 13.86
C ILE A 35 10.40 -8.13 13.68
N GLU A 36 10.28 -8.94 14.73
CA GLU A 36 10.57 -10.36 14.67
C GLU A 36 9.36 -11.13 14.12
N PRO A 37 9.56 -12.08 13.20
CA PRO A 37 8.46 -12.89 12.67
C PRO A 37 7.89 -13.78 13.77
N LEU A 38 6.55 -13.82 13.89
CA LEU A 38 5.88 -14.77 14.78
C LEU A 38 6.00 -16.22 14.28
N GLY A 39 6.24 -16.39 12.98
CA GLY A 39 6.45 -17.69 12.35
C GLY A 39 6.45 -17.59 10.82
N THR A 40 6.72 -18.71 10.17
CA THR A 40 6.69 -18.85 8.71
C THR A 40 5.57 -19.82 8.32
N VAL A 41 4.78 -19.44 7.33
CA VAL A 41 3.76 -20.32 6.75
C VAL A 41 4.09 -20.55 5.29
N ASP A 42 4.15 -21.82 4.88
CA ASP A 42 4.25 -22.16 3.46
C ASP A 42 2.88 -21.95 2.81
N MET A 43 2.78 -20.96 1.90
CA MET A 43 1.54 -20.64 1.21
C MET A 43 1.00 -21.81 0.38
N LEU A 44 1.87 -22.75 -0.05
CA LEU A 44 1.46 -23.95 -0.77
C LEU A 44 0.76 -24.98 0.13
N THR A 45 0.95 -24.86 1.45
CA THR A 45 0.34 -25.75 2.45
C THR A 45 -0.94 -25.16 3.04
N LEU A 46 -1.29 -23.91 2.68
CA LEU A 46 -2.56 -23.34 3.10
C LEU A 46 -3.73 -24.18 2.55
N PRO A 47 -4.76 -24.41 3.37
CA PRO A 47 -5.96 -25.09 2.90
C PRO A 47 -6.55 -24.32 1.72
N LYS A 48 -6.99 -25.05 0.68
CA LYS A 48 -7.70 -24.43 -0.45
C LYS A 48 -8.84 -23.58 0.10
N ALA A 49 -8.85 -22.30 -0.26
CA ALA A 49 -9.96 -21.44 0.09
C ALA A 49 -11.26 -22.12 -0.37
N PRO A 50 -12.31 -22.17 0.48
CA PRO A 50 -13.58 -22.73 0.07
C PRO A 50 -14.04 -21.98 -1.19
N VAL A 51 -14.47 -22.75 -2.20
CA VAL A 51 -14.96 -22.17 -3.46
C VAL A 51 -16.04 -21.15 -3.10
N ARG A 52 -15.78 -19.87 -3.37
CA ARG A 52 -16.79 -18.81 -3.22
C ARG A 52 -17.84 -19.03 -4.30
N THR A 53 -18.84 -19.85 -4.01
CA THR A 53 -19.92 -20.19 -4.95
C THR A 53 -20.81 -18.98 -5.28
N LYS A 54 -20.74 -17.89 -4.49
CA LYS A 54 -21.44 -16.63 -4.74
C LYS A 54 -20.59 -15.44 -4.28
N LEU A 55 -20.07 -14.66 -5.23
CA LEU A 55 -19.67 -13.27 -4.95
C LEU A 55 -20.95 -12.50 -4.61
N LYS A 56 -21.15 -12.18 -3.33
CA LYS A 56 -22.22 -11.29 -2.91
C LYS A 56 -21.80 -9.87 -3.30
N VAL A 57 -22.13 -9.45 -4.53
CA VAL A 57 -21.93 -8.08 -4.97
C VAL A 57 -22.90 -7.20 -4.19
N ILE A 58 -22.45 -6.60 -3.09
CA ILE A 58 -23.24 -5.61 -2.34
C ILE A 58 -23.18 -4.30 -3.12
N ARG A 59 -24.11 -4.09 -4.05
CA ARG A 59 -24.33 -2.79 -4.68
C ARG A 59 -25.08 -1.90 -3.67
N LYS A 60 -24.40 -1.17 -2.78
CA LYS A 60 -25.06 -0.06 -2.08
C LYS A 60 -25.40 1.02 -3.11
N PRO A 61 -26.67 1.44 -3.25
CA PRO A 61 -27.02 2.54 -4.14
C PRO A 61 -26.50 3.85 -3.54
N LEU A 62 -25.66 4.55 -4.28
CA LEU A 62 -25.30 5.94 -3.98
C LEU A 62 -26.43 6.86 -4.48
N PRO A 63 -26.72 7.98 -3.80
CA PRO A 63 -27.81 8.87 -4.16
C PRO A 63 -27.68 9.43 -5.58
N ARG A 64 -28.81 9.49 -6.29
CA ARG A 64 -28.98 9.81 -7.71
C ARG A 64 -28.87 11.33 -7.93
N PHE A 65 -28.04 11.77 -8.88
CA PHE A 65 -28.10 13.13 -9.45
C PHE A 65 -28.92 13.09 -10.75
N GLU A 66 -29.86 14.01 -10.91
CA GLU A 66 -30.77 14.10 -12.06
C GLU A 66 -30.19 15.02 -13.16
N GLY A 67 -30.03 14.48 -14.37
CA GLY A 67 -29.67 15.23 -15.56
C GLY A 67 -29.90 14.37 -16.81
N GLU A 68 -30.74 14.86 -17.73
CA GLU A 68 -31.24 14.15 -18.91
C GLU A 68 -30.24 14.14 -20.07
N THR A 69 -30.09 13.00 -20.78
CA THR A 69 -29.65 12.99 -22.20
C THR A 69 -30.24 11.83 -23.02
N LYS A 70 -30.47 12.12 -24.30
CA LYS A 70 -31.15 11.34 -25.37
C LYS A 70 -30.33 10.13 -25.89
N PRO A 71 -30.96 9.13 -26.55
CA PRO A 71 -30.35 7.82 -26.82
C PRO A 71 -29.69 7.70 -28.21
N LEU A 72 -28.72 6.80 -28.35
CA LEU A 72 -28.17 6.34 -29.63
C LEU A 72 -28.30 4.80 -29.75
N ALA A 73 -28.52 4.35 -30.98
CA ALA A 73 -29.17 3.10 -31.36
C ALA A 73 -28.33 1.80 -31.24
N THR A 74 -29.09 0.71 -31.28
CA THR A 74 -28.82 -0.73 -31.09
C THR A 74 -28.07 -1.43 -32.23
N LEU A 75 -27.33 -2.49 -31.87
CA LEU A 75 -27.17 -3.85 -32.48
C LEU A 75 -26.08 -4.55 -31.63
N ASP A 76 -26.11 -5.81 -31.17
CA ASP A 76 -26.69 -7.04 -31.69
C ASP A 76 -27.24 -7.97 -30.59
N SER A 77 -28.17 -8.81 -31.02
CA SER A 77 -28.93 -9.81 -30.27
C SER A 77 -28.21 -11.17 -30.25
N ALA A 78 -28.00 -11.75 -29.06
CA ALA A 78 -28.14 -13.20 -28.78
C ALA A 78 -27.71 -13.54 -27.34
N PHE A 79 -28.57 -13.26 -26.35
CA PHE A 79 -28.58 -13.97 -25.08
C PHE A 79 -29.98 -13.86 -24.46
N GLU A 80 -30.71 -14.97 -24.33
CA GLU A 80 -31.94 -15.00 -23.53
C GLU A 80 -31.66 -15.64 -22.16
N PRO A 81 -31.65 -14.86 -21.06
CA PRO A 81 -31.78 -15.39 -19.72
C PRO A 81 -33.22 -15.21 -19.22
N ALA A 82 -33.66 -16.22 -18.46
CA ALA A 82 -34.94 -16.29 -17.77
C ALA A 82 -35.35 -14.96 -17.10
N ALA A 83 -36.63 -14.59 -17.29
CA ALA A 83 -37.37 -13.47 -16.71
C ALA A 83 -36.53 -12.53 -15.81
N THR A 84 -35.88 -11.56 -16.46
CA THR A 84 -35.03 -10.54 -15.85
C THR A 84 -35.88 -9.45 -15.21
N GLU A 85 -35.79 -9.27 -13.89
CA GLU A 85 -35.89 -7.90 -13.37
C GLU A 85 -34.78 -7.12 -14.08
N ALA A 86 -35.16 -6.21 -14.97
CA ALA A 86 -34.22 -5.48 -15.81
C ALA A 86 -33.22 -4.74 -14.91
N VAL A 87 -32.02 -5.31 -14.75
CA VAL A 87 -30.84 -4.63 -14.23
C VAL A 87 -30.53 -3.56 -15.26
N ARG A 88 -31.11 -2.37 -15.08
CA ARG A 88 -30.78 -1.21 -15.90
C ARG A 88 -29.25 -1.04 -15.85
N PRO A 89 -28.54 -0.97 -17.00
CA PRO A 89 -27.13 -0.69 -16.99
C PRO A 89 -26.91 0.61 -16.21
N ARG A 90 -26.12 0.53 -15.14
CA ARG A 90 -25.69 1.72 -14.40
C ARG A 90 -24.98 2.61 -15.42
N PRO A 91 -25.36 3.89 -15.59
CA PRO A 91 -24.55 4.82 -16.37
C PRO A 91 -23.15 4.81 -15.78
N GLN A 92 -22.19 4.24 -16.50
CA GLN A 92 -20.80 4.29 -16.12
C GLN A 92 -20.36 5.70 -16.46
N VAL A 93 -20.49 6.63 -15.51
CA VAL A 93 -19.87 7.94 -15.62
C VAL A 93 -18.39 7.67 -15.80
N ALA A 94 -17.87 7.96 -17.00
CA ALA A 94 -16.45 7.82 -17.25
C ALA A 94 -15.71 8.66 -16.20
N ALA A 95 -14.71 8.07 -15.55
CA ALA A 95 -13.87 8.82 -14.63
C ALA A 95 -13.20 9.94 -15.43
N GLY A 96 -13.59 11.18 -15.16
CA GLY A 96 -12.97 12.36 -15.77
C GLY A 96 -11.72 12.74 -15.00
N LEU A 97 -10.72 13.27 -15.71
CA LEU A 97 -9.57 13.90 -15.07
C LEU A 97 -10.06 15.12 -14.29
N VAL A 98 -9.98 15.06 -12.95
CA VAL A 98 -10.40 16.17 -12.08
C VAL A 98 -9.25 17.18 -11.91
N LYS A 99 -8.02 16.69 -11.73
CA LYS A 99 -6.80 17.48 -11.58
C LYS A 99 -5.58 16.69 -12.04
N ASN A 100 -4.58 17.41 -12.55
CA ASN A 100 -3.21 16.93 -12.73
C ASN A 100 -2.26 17.98 -12.14
N PHE A 101 -1.05 17.55 -11.79
CA PHE A 101 0.05 18.39 -11.38
C PHE A 101 1.34 17.60 -11.53
N GLU A 102 2.46 18.32 -11.63
CA GLU A 102 3.78 17.71 -11.74
C GLU A 102 4.18 17.01 -10.43
N GLY A 103 4.80 15.84 -10.58
CA GLY A 103 5.32 15.04 -9.46
C GLY A 103 6.77 15.37 -9.12
N ILE A 104 7.48 14.37 -8.59
CA ILE A 104 8.93 14.44 -8.37
C ILE A 104 9.63 14.38 -9.74
N GLU A 105 10.54 15.31 -10.00
CA GLU A 105 11.33 15.31 -11.24
C GLU A 105 12.18 14.04 -11.36
N ALA A 106 12.38 13.57 -12.59
CA ALA A 106 13.20 12.39 -12.85
C ALA A 106 14.66 12.65 -12.46
N SER A 107 15.23 11.79 -11.64
CA SER A 107 16.64 11.87 -11.21
C SER A 107 17.63 11.19 -12.17
N GLY A 108 17.14 10.52 -13.21
CA GLY A 108 17.94 9.65 -14.07
C GLY A 108 18.18 8.24 -13.51
N LEU A 109 17.65 7.92 -12.32
CA LEU A 109 17.56 6.54 -11.82
C LEU A 109 16.49 5.77 -12.61
N GLU A 110 16.90 4.65 -13.20
CA GLU A 110 16.02 3.78 -13.99
C GLU A 110 16.06 2.35 -13.43
N PRO A 111 14.88 1.71 -13.16
CA PRO A 111 13.55 2.31 -13.24
C PRO A 111 13.29 3.35 -12.12
N PRO A 112 12.36 4.31 -12.33
CA PRO A 112 11.98 5.27 -11.29
C PRO A 112 11.00 4.72 -10.23
N ASP A 113 10.30 3.63 -10.56
CA ASP A 113 9.26 2.96 -9.74
C ASP A 113 8.29 3.89 -8.99
N PRO A 114 7.58 4.79 -9.70
CA PRO A 114 6.67 5.73 -9.06
C PRO A 114 5.47 5.02 -8.45
N HIS A 115 5.18 5.32 -7.19
CA HIS A 115 3.97 4.91 -6.51
C HIS A 115 3.42 6.05 -5.63
N LEU A 116 2.11 6.05 -5.37
CA LEU A 116 1.49 7.11 -4.59
C LEU A 116 0.40 6.59 -3.68
N ALA A 117 0.21 7.28 -2.56
CA ALA A 117 -0.91 7.11 -1.64
C ALA A 117 -1.69 8.40 -1.51
N VAL A 118 -3.01 8.29 -1.57
CA VAL A 118 -3.91 9.45 -1.53
C VAL A 118 -4.73 9.40 -0.24
N GLY A 119 -4.43 10.31 0.67
CA GLY A 119 -5.23 10.52 1.87
C GLY A 119 -6.31 11.60 1.69
N PRO A 120 -6.96 11.99 2.79
CA PRO A 120 -8.05 12.97 2.77
C PRO A 120 -7.57 14.37 2.42
N SER A 121 -6.38 14.77 2.88
CA SER A 121 -5.84 16.13 2.74
C SER A 121 -4.56 16.23 1.91
N ASN A 122 -3.82 15.13 1.76
CA ASN A 122 -2.56 15.12 1.04
C ASN A 122 -2.30 13.81 0.28
N VAL A 123 -1.33 13.89 -0.62
CA VAL A 123 -0.82 12.80 -1.45
C VAL A 123 0.63 12.58 -1.08
N LEU A 124 1.00 11.33 -0.78
CA LEU A 124 2.39 10.92 -0.66
C LEU A 124 2.80 10.29 -2.00
N LEU A 125 3.74 10.92 -2.69
CA LEU A 125 4.38 10.35 -3.88
C LEU A 125 5.73 9.76 -3.45
N ALA A 126 6.08 8.59 -3.98
CA ALA A 126 7.32 7.91 -3.70
C ALA A 126 7.91 7.33 -4.99
N THR A 127 9.19 7.55 -5.21
CA THR A 127 9.98 7.06 -6.34
C THR A 127 11.34 6.58 -5.82
N ASN A 128 12.10 5.88 -6.65
CA ASN A 128 13.47 5.50 -6.30
C ASN A 128 14.36 6.72 -6.02
N ALA A 129 13.99 7.89 -6.54
CA ALA A 129 14.69 9.15 -6.34
C ALA A 129 14.34 9.87 -5.02
N GLY A 130 13.17 9.59 -4.44
CA GLY A 130 12.71 10.32 -3.27
C GLY A 130 11.21 10.22 -3.00
N LEU A 131 10.81 10.77 -1.87
CA LEU A 131 9.41 10.92 -1.48
C LEU A 131 9.04 12.39 -1.38
N GLN A 132 7.79 12.73 -1.68
CA GLN A 132 7.31 14.09 -1.54
C GLN A 132 5.83 14.11 -1.21
N VAL A 133 5.45 15.05 -0.34
CA VAL A 133 4.07 15.25 0.07
C VAL A 133 3.49 16.45 -0.67
N PHE A 134 2.33 16.26 -1.28
CA PHE A 134 1.56 17.30 -1.96
C PHE A 134 0.20 17.46 -1.30
N ASP A 135 -0.38 18.66 -1.38
CA ASP A 135 -1.79 18.84 -1.09
C ASP A 135 -2.68 18.27 -2.23
N LYS A 136 -4.00 18.34 -2.07
CA LYS A 136 -4.96 17.87 -3.09
C LYS A 136 -5.03 18.77 -4.33
N ASN A 137 -4.34 19.91 -4.34
CA ASN A 137 -4.26 20.85 -5.45
C ASN A 137 -2.94 20.71 -6.23
N GLY A 138 -1.99 19.90 -5.75
CA GLY A 138 -0.67 19.73 -6.36
C GLY A 138 0.40 20.67 -5.82
N VAL A 139 0.12 21.39 -4.73
CA VAL A 139 1.12 22.21 -4.06
C VAL A 139 1.99 21.32 -3.18
N ALA A 140 3.29 21.36 -3.40
CA ALA A 140 4.25 20.65 -2.56
C ALA A 140 4.20 21.18 -1.11
N LEU A 141 3.93 20.27 -0.17
CA LEU A 141 3.94 20.52 1.27
C LEU A 141 5.30 20.20 1.91
N SER A 142 6.16 19.49 1.18
CA SER A 142 7.54 19.20 1.53
C SER A 142 8.46 19.40 0.32
N GLY A 143 9.77 19.55 0.57
CA GLY A 143 10.76 19.24 -0.46
C GLY A 143 10.80 17.74 -0.78
N VAL A 144 11.64 17.35 -1.74
CA VAL A 144 11.96 15.93 -1.99
C VAL A 144 12.73 15.39 -0.78
N ILE A 145 12.23 14.30 -0.21
CA ILE A 145 12.74 13.63 0.97
C ILE A 145 13.57 12.45 0.51
N ASP A 146 14.79 12.35 1.02
CA ASP A 146 15.66 11.18 0.82
C ASP A 146 14.99 9.90 1.38
N PRO A 147 14.90 8.80 0.60
CA PRO A 147 14.27 7.57 1.06
C PRO A 147 14.95 6.97 2.30
N SER A 148 16.29 6.94 2.35
CA SER A 148 17.03 6.39 3.49
C SER A 148 16.70 7.15 4.77
N ALA A 149 16.62 8.48 4.70
CA ALA A 149 16.24 9.34 5.81
C ALA A 149 14.77 9.17 6.20
N PHE A 150 13.85 9.00 5.24
CA PHE A 150 12.42 8.80 5.49
C PHE A 150 12.13 7.48 6.20
N PHE A 151 12.76 6.39 5.74
CA PHE A 151 12.57 5.03 6.26
C PHE A 151 13.51 4.70 7.44
N GLY A 152 14.53 5.51 7.68
CA GLY A 152 15.52 5.29 8.75
C GLY A 152 16.42 4.09 8.44
N VAL A 153 16.87 3.98 7.19
CA VAL A 153 17.71 2.88 6.71
C VAL A 153 19.15 3.08 7.21
N PRO A 154 19.76 2.11 7.90
CA PRO A 154 21.16 2.18 8.29
C PRO A 154 22.11 2.25 7.09
N THR A 155 23.24 2.94 7.23
CA THR A 155 24.23 3.12 6.14
C THR A 155 24.86 1.83 5.63
N ALA A 156 24.75 0.72 6.37
CA ALA A 156 25.22 -0.60 5.95
C ALA A 156 24.40 -1.19 4.78
N PHE A 157 23.16 -0.75 4.59
CA PHE A 157 22.34 -1.18 3.46
C PHE A 157 22.60 -0.28 2.24
N GLU A 158 23.48 -0.76 1.36
CA GLU A 158 23.98 0.00 0.21
C GLU A 158 23.01 0.00 -0.98
N ILE A 159 22.27 -1.10 -1.17
CA ILE A 159 21.24 -1.20 -2.22
C ILE A 159 19.88 -0.92 -1.61
N GLN A 160 19.12 0.00 -2.19
CA GLN A 160 17.77 0.31 -1.73
C GLN A 160 16.91 0.80 -2.89
N SER A 161 15.62 0.43 -2.89
CA SER A 161 14.71 0.68 -4.01
C SER A 161 13.23 0.38 -3.66
N ASP A 162 12.41 0.50 -4.70
CA ASP A 162 11.08 -0.07 -4.90
C ASP A 162 10.04 0.42 -3.91
N PRO A 163 9.87 1.74 -3.77
CA PRO A 163 8.91 2.28 -2.85
C PRO A 163 7.53 1.78 -3.21
N LYS A 164 6.74 1.49 -2.19
CA LYS A 164 5.28 1.45 -2.33
C LYS A 164 4.65 2.30 -1.23
N ALA A 165 3.56 2.97 -1.56
CA ALA A 165 2.76 3.72 -0.60
C ALA A 165 1.29 3.35 -0.74
N LEU A 166 0.56 3.27 0.37
CA LEU A 166 -0.87 3.06 0.40
C LEU A 166 -1.52 3.85 1.54
N TYR A 167 -2.72 4.39 1.32
CA TYR A 167 -3.52 5.00 2.37
C TYR A 167 -4.69 4.08 2.73
N ASP A 168 -4.81 3.72 4.01
CA ASP A 168 -5.97 3.02 4.53
C ASP A 168 -6.96 4.01 5.14
N ALA A 169 -8.13 4.11 4.53
CA ALA A 169 -9.21 4.95 5.04
C ALA A 169 -9.81 4.42 6.36
N GLN A 170 -9.72 3.11 6.63
CA GLN A 170 -10.29 2.53 7.84
C GLN A 170 -9.47 2.89 9.09
N SER A 171 -8.15 2.72 9.04
CA SER A 171 -7.25 3.13 10.13
C SER A 171 -6.89 4.62 10.10
N GLY A 172 -7.07 5.29 8.97
CA GLY A 172 -6.64 6.68 8.80
C GLY A 172 -5.12 6.81 8.82
N ARG A 173 -4.43 5.93 8.08
CA ARG A 173 -2.98 5.79 8.12
C ARG A 173 -2.41 5.65 6.71
N PHE A 174 -1.27 6.29 6.49
CA PHE A 174 -0.40 6.02 5.36
C PHE A 174 0.57 4.92 5.75
N TYR A 175 0.74 3.97 4.84
CA TYR A 175 1.74 2.91 4.90
C TYR A 175 2.67 3.10 3.73
N ALA A 176 3.97 3.04 3.97
CA ALA A 176 4.96 2.97 2.91
C ALA A 176 5.94 1.84 3.20
N VAL A 177 6.47 1.24 2.14
CA VAL A 177 7.52 0.21 2.23
C VAL A 177 8.66 0.55 1.27
N TRP A 178 9.86 0.11 1.64
CA TRP A 178 11.11 0.29 0.93
C TRP A 178 11.99 -0.92 1.17
N ILE A 179 12.73 -1.38 0.16
CA ILE A 179 13.70 -2.48 0.33
C ILE A 179 15.06 -1.92 0.67
N ALA A 180 15.87 -2.69 1.39
CA ALA A 180 17.28 -2.41 1.52
C ALA A 180 18.09 -3.72 1.59
N PHE A 181 19.32 -3.70 1.07
CA PHE A 181 20.23 -4.85 1.05
C PHE A 181 21.68 -4.44 1.30
N ASP A 182 22.29 -5.12 2.26
CA ASP A 182 23.72 -5.05 2.57
C ASP A 182 24.43 -6.15 1.77
N GLN A 183 25.22 -5.74 0.78
CA GLN A 183 25.96 -6.67 -0.08
C GLN A 183 27.09 -7.39 0.66
N GLN A 184 27.67 -6.80 1.70
CA GLN A 184 28.80 -7.36 2.44
C GLN A 184 28.36 -8.55 3.29
N THR A 185 27.18 -8.45 3.90
CA THR A 185 26.62 -9.50 4.76
C THR A 185 25.53 -10.33 4.08
N SER A 186 25.13 -9.95 2.85
CA SER A 186 23.97 -10.50 2.14
C SER A 186 22.68 -10.40 2.97
N ALA A 187 22.54 -9.36 3.79
CA ALA A 187 21.36 -9.13 4.61
C ALA A 187 20.38 -8.22 3.88
N GLY A 188 19.18 -8.73 3.54
CA GLY A 188 18.09 -7.89 3.09
C GLY A 188 17.15 -7.50 4.22
N ALA A 189 16.38 -6.44 3.98
CA ALA A 189 15.32 -6.02 4.87
C ALA A 189 14.21 -5.27 4.13
N LEU A 190 13.00 -5.34 4.66
CA LEU A 190 11.91 -4.44 4.32
C LEU A 190 11.78 -3.38 5.40
N PHE A 191 11.80 -2.11 5.01
CA PHE A 191 11.53 -0.98 5.89
C PHE A 191 10.12 -0.49 5.67
N VAL A 192 9.34 -0.38 6.75
CA VAL A 192 7.94 0.03 6.71
C VAL A 192 7.77 1.31 7.51
N ALA A 193 7.17 2.33 6.90
CA ALA A 193 6.81 3.58 7.57
C ALA A 193 5.28 3.66 7.71
N VAL A 194 4.79 3.97 8.90
CA VAL A 194 3.35 4.12 9.20
C VAL A 194 3.11 5.51 9.77
N SER A 195 2.26 6.32 9.15
CA SER A 195 1.98 7.67 9.64
C SER A 195 1.29 7.63 11.01
N THR A 196 1.51 8.63 11.85
CA THR A 196 0.82 8.73 13.16
C THR A 196 -0.59 9.32 13.06
N THR A 197 -0.92 9.91 11.91
CA THR A 197 -2.20 10.59 11.63
C THR A 197 -2.69 10.27 10.20
N SER A 198 -3.88 10.75 9.83
CA SER A 198 -4.39 10.71 8.44
C SER A 198 -3.70 11.69 7.48
N SER A 199 -2.53 12.22 7.85
CA SER A 199 -1.75 13.18 7.06
C SER A 199 -0.35 12.63 6.80
N ALA A 200 0.05 12.58 5.53
CA ALA A 200 1.41 12.20 5.13
C ALA A 200 2.46 13.29 5.43
N ALA A 201 2.05 14.52 5.76
CA ALA A 201 2.97 15.58 6.20
C ALA A 201 3.34 15.47 7.70
N GLY A 202 2.74 14.53 8.43
CA GLY A 202 3.02 14.29 9.83
C GLY A 202 4.23 13.38 10.07
N SER A 203 4.35 12.89 11.30
CA SER A 203 5.38 11.92 11.67
C SER A 203 5.01 10.49 11.28
N PHE A 204 6.04 9.65 11.11
CA PHE A 204 5.91 8.22 10.83
C PHE A 204 6.63 7.41 11.91
N VAL A 205 6.03 6.27 12.28
CA VAL A 205 6.69 5.20 13.03
C VAL A 205 7.32 4.26 12.01
N ARG A 206 8.57 3.85 12.27
CA ARG A 206 9.36 3.03 11.34
C ARG A 206 9.55 1.63 11.89
N TYR A 207 9.47 0.67 11.00
CA TYR A 207 9.69 -0.73 11.29
C TYR A 207 10.66 -1.34 10.29
N GLN A 208 11.41 -2.34 10.71
CA GLN A 208 12.34 -3.11 9.89
C GLN A 208 12.01 -4.59 10.03
N ILE A 209 11.90 -5.27 8.91
CA ILE A 209 11.71 -6.72 8.82
C ILE A 209 12.98 -7.29 8.18
N ASN A 210 13.68 -8.16 8.91
CA ASN A 210 14.95 -8.73 8.44
C ASN A 210 14.70 -9.96 7.55
N GLU A 211 15.38 -9.99 6.41
CA GLU A 211 15.41 -11.08 5.43
C GLU A 211 16.86 -11.52 5.20
N PRO A 212 17.50 -12.18 6.19
CA PRO A 212 18.90 -12.54 6.10
C PRO A 212 19.16 -13.53 4.95
N GLY A 213 20.19 -13.27 4.15
CA GLY A 213 20.56 -14.10 3.00
C GLY A 213 19.60 -13.98 1.82
N ASN A 214 18.80 -12.92 1.74
CA ASN A 214 17.78 -12.74 0.72
C ASN A 214 17.56 -11.26 0.41
N LEU A 215 17.46 -10.89 -0.86
CA LEU A 215 16.98 -9.58 -1.27
C LEU A 215 15.45 -9.67 -1.47
N PRO A 216 14.62 -9.01 -0.63
CA PRO A 216 13.17 -9.01 -0.79
C PRO A 216 12.73 -8.00 -1.85
N ASP A 217 13.10 -8.26 -3.10
CA ASP A 217 12.95 -7.35 -4.24
C ASP A 217 11.48 -7.12 -4.63
N TYR A 218 11.20 -5.95 -5.20
CA TYR A 218 9.91 -5.55 -5.75
C TYR A 218 8.72 -5.89 -4.83
N PRO A 219 8.63 -5.27 -3.65
CA PRO A 219 7.66 -5.65 -2.66
C PRO A 219 6.24 -5.30 -3.11
N GLY A 220 5.30 -6.18 -2.79
CA GLY A 220 3.87 -5.90 -2.84
C GLY A 220 3.40 -5.37 -1.49
N LEU A 221 2.51 -4.37 -1.51
CA LEU A 221 1.90 -3.77 -0.33
C LEU A 221 0.39 -3.88 -0.43
N GLY A 222 -0.24 -4.54 0.52
CA GLY A 222 -1.69 -4.73 0.59
C GLY A 222 -2.24 -4.56 1.99
N ILE A 223 -3.55 -4.29 2.09
CA ILE A 223 -4.25 -4.13 3.37
C ILE A 223 -5.51 -4.98 3.36
N CYS A 224 -5.75 -5.69 4.46
CA CYS A 224 -6.96 -6.47 4.64
C CYS A 224 -7.43 -6.38 6.09
N GLY A 225 -8.48 -5.58 6.33
CA GLY A 225 -9.06 -5.41 7.67
C GLY A 225 -8.04 -4.83 8.64
N ASP A 226 -7.59 -5.65 9.59
CA ASP A 226 -6.61 -5.32 10.62
C ASP A 226 -5.17 -5.70 10.24
N LYS A 227 -4.90 -6.07 8.97
CA LYS A 227 -3.60 -6.59 8.52
C LYS A 227 -2.97 -5.74 7.43
N LEU A 228 -1.68 -5.49 7.59
CA LEU A 228 -0.79 -5.09 6.52
C LEU A 228 -0.16 -6.35 5.92
N ILE A 229 -0.21 -6.48 4.60
CA ILE A 229 0.33 -7.63 3.87
C ILE A 229 1.49 -7.13 3.04
N LEU A 230 2.64 -7.79 3.20
CA LEU A 230 3.83 -7.58 2.40
C LEU A 230 4.15 -8.87 1.65
N THR A 231 4.54 -8.72 0.39
CA THR A 231 5.10 -9.80 -0.43
C THR A 231 6.38 -9.30 -1.07
N ALA A 232 7.26 -10.20 -1.48
CA ALA A 232 8.48 -9.84 -2.21
C ALA A 232 8.91 -10.98 -3.13
N ASN A 233 9.74 -10.66 -4.12
CA ASN A 233 10.47 -11.62 -4.91
C ASN A 233 11.78 -11.96 -4.18
N ASP A 234 11.86 -13.18 -3.64
CA ASP A 234 13.05 -13.68 -2.95
C ASP A 234 14.19 -13.97 -3.94
N PHE A 235 15.27 -13.20 -3.88
CA PHE A 235 16.53 -13.49 -4.57
C PHE A 235 17.61 -13.95 -3.58
N ARG A 236 18.15 -15.15 -3.80
CA ARG A 236 19.17 -15.82 -2.98
C ARG A 236 20.35 -16.28 -3.81
#